data_AF-R4K0S1-F1
#
_entry.id   AF-R4K0S1-F1
#
_cell.length_a   1.000
_cell.length_b   1.000
_cell.length_c   1.000
_cell.angle_alpha   90.00
_cell.angle_beta   90.00
_cell.angle_gamma   90.00
#
_symmetry.space_group_name_H-M   'P 1'
#
loop_
_entity.id
_entity.type
_entity.pdbx_description
1 polymer ?
#
loop_
_entity_poly.entity_id
_entity_poly.type
_entity_poly.pdbx_seq_one_letter_code
_entity_poly.pdbx_strand_id
1 'polypeptide(L)'
;MKIGDTVVRKSYDKDITFKIIDITDTDKGIIYILNGVNLRIVADAPLEDLEQIDEDSLGISDIVFNRKVNESIKNIINSRNSSNNTKRYKNNRDRKNVKANRETKSKRNSRESETAKNYDRDLKKIKITTIDSSDSMVFSRPGKILHIDGDATYLDVCIKVYKQLSINVVGKVIPESKQPEEIVNIVKEVKPDIVVITGHDGVAKGVKDYFDLNNYRNSKYFVDSVSRLRDYEPNYDDLVIYAGACQSCYEAILDAGAN
;
A
#
# COMPACT_ATOMS: atom_id res chain seq x y z
N MET A 1 -6.45 -9.65 -28.24
CA MET A 1 -5.71 -9.39 -27.00
C MET A 1 -4.84 -10.59 -26.70
N LYS A 2 -3.57 -10.37 -26.35
CA LYS A 2 -2.55 -11.40 -26.12
C LYS A 2 -1.87 -11.20 -24.77
N ILE A 3 -1.15 -12.23 -24.32
CA ILE A 3 -0.31 -12.16 -23.12
C ILE A 3 0.66 -10.99 -23.24
N GLY A 4 0.75 -10.19 -22.19
CA GLY A 4 1.57 -8.98 -22.11
C GLY A 4 0.81 -7.68 -22.41
N ASP A 5 -0.38 -7.73 -23.02
CA ASP A 5 -1.18 -6.53 -23.27
C ASP A 5 -1.70 -5.94 -21.94
N THR A 6 -1.76 -4.61 -21.87
CA THR A 6 -2.32 -3.86 -20.75
C THR A 6 -3.81 -3.58 -20.97
N VAL A 7 -4.61 -3.84 -19.94
CA VAL A 7 -6.07 -3.88 -20.05
C VAL A 7 -6.73 -3.33 -18.79
N VAL A 8 -7.99 -2.92 -18.93
CA VAL A 8 -8.89 -2.57 -17.82
C VAL A 8 -10.18 -3.38 -17.92
N ARG A 9 -10.85 -3.58 -16.78
CA ARG A 9 -12.14 -4.29 -16.72
C ARG A 9 -13.31 -3.31 -16.77
N LYS A 10 -14.23 -3.50 -17.72
CA LYS A 10 -15.41 -2.65 -17.89
C LYS A 10 -16.41 -2.82 -16.76
N SER A 11 -16.55 -4.04 -16.23
CA SER A 11 -17.43 -4.36 -15.10
C SER A 11 -17.02 -3.70 -13.77
N TYR A 12 -15.78 -3.20 -13.66
CA TYR A 12 -15.24 -2.51 -12.48
C TYR A 12 -14.92 -1.04 -12.76
N ASP A 13 -15.70 -0.38 -13.61
CA ASP A 13 -15.53 1.05 -13.96
C ASP A 13 -14.14 1.41 -14.51
N LYS A 14 -13.38 0.42 -15.01
CA LYS A 14 -12.00 0.59 -15.49
C LYS A 14 -11.08 1.18 -14.40
N ASP A 15 -11.33 0.84 -13.14
CA ASP A 15 -10.60 1.41 -12.01
C ASP A 15 -9.18 0.88 -11.88
N ILE A 16 -8.93 -0.39 -12.22
CA ILE A 16 -7.60 -1.00 -12.06
C ILE A 16 -7.03 -1.39 -13.43
N THR A 17 -5.75 -1.07 -13.61
CA THR A 17 -4.94 -1.54 -14.72
C THR A 17 -4.41 -2.95 -14.46
N PHE A 18 -4.54 -3.82 -15.45
CA PHE A 18 -3.98 -5.16 -15.44
C PHE A 18 -3.09 -5.41 -16.65
N LYS A 19 -2.18 -6.39 -16.52
CA LYS A 19 -1.50 -7.03 -17.64
C LYS A 19 -2.04 -8.45 -17.80
N ILE A 20 -2.32 -8.86 -19.04
CA ILE A 20 -2.70 -10.25 -19.33
C ILE A 20 -1.48 -11.14 -19.10
N ILE A 21 -1.61 -12.12 -18.20
CA ILE A 21 -0.54 -13.07 -17.88
C ILE A 21 -0.80 -14.47 -18.43
N ASP A 22 -2.06 -14.84 -18.65
CA ASP A 22 -2.43 -16.14 -19.21
C ASP A 22 -3.78 -16.07 -19.94
N ILE A 23 -4.04 -17.04 -20.82
CA ILE A 23 -5.29 -17.20 -21.56
C ILE A 23 -5.66 -18.69 -21.55
N THR A 24 -6.81 -19.01 -20.99
CA THR A 24 -7.28 -20.39 -20.83
C THR A 24 -8.54 -20.62 -21.65
N ASP A 25 -8.57 -21.71 -22.42
CA ASP A 25 -9.78 -22.17 -23.12
C ASP A 25 -10.56 -23.10 -22.18
N THR A 26 -11.82 -22.76 -21.92
CA THR A 26 -12.71 -23.51 -21.01
C THR A 26 -14.00 -23.85 -21.73
N ASP A 27 -14.78 -24.81 -21.20
CA ASP A 27 -16.10 -25.16 -21.75
C ASP A 27 -17.08 -23.97 -21.80
N LYS A 28 -16.79 -22.88 -21.06
CA LYS A 28 -17.58 -21.64 -20.99
C LYS A 28 -17.02 -20.53 -21.90
N GLY A 29 -15.97 -20.81 -22.67
CA GLY A 29 -15.28 -19.87 -23.54
C GLY A 29 -13.88 -19.49 -23.04
N ILE A 30 -13.27 -18.54 -23.75
CA ILE A 30 -11.91 -18.06 -23.48
C ILE A 30 -11.93 -17.14 -22.26
N ILE A 31 -11.12 -17.48 -21.24
CA ILE A 31 -10.92 -16.68 -20.04
C ILE A 31 -9.48 -16.15 -19.99
N TYR A 32 -9.35 -14.87 -19.69
CA TYR A 32 -8.07 -14.18 -19.54
C TYR A 32 -7.71 -14.08 -18.06
N ILE A 33 -6.47 -14.42 -17.71
CA ILE A 33 -5.93 -14.22 -16.36
C ILE A 33 -5.12 -12.93 -16.36
N LEU A 34 -5.46 -12.06 -15.42
CA LEU A 34 -5.03 -10.68 -15.33
C LEU A 34 -4.22 -10.47 -14.05
N ASN A 35 -3.06 -9.82 -14.16
CA ASN A 35 -2.29 -9.39 -13.00
C ASN A 35 -2.34 -7.87 -12.87
N GLY A 36 -2.72 -7.36 -11.70
CA GLY A 36 -2.75 -5.92 -11.44
C GLY A 36 -1.37 -5.29 -11.61
N VAL A 37 -1.30 -4.13 -12.25
CA VAL A 37 -0.02 -3.44 -12.53
C VAL A 37 0.52 -2.77 -11.26
N ASN A 38 -0.35 -2.07 -10.54
CA ASN A 38 0.00 -1.31 -9.33
C ASN A 38 -0.53 -1.96 -8.05
N LEU A 39 -1.33 -3.02 -8.18
CA LEU A 39 -1.98 -3.72 -7.08
C LEU A 39 -1.67 -5.21 -7.18
N ARG A 40 -1.38 -5.84 -6.04
CA ARG A 40 -1.06 -7.27 -5.94
C ARG A 40 -2.35 -8.09 -5.96
N ILE A 41 -3.08 -8.02 -7.07
CA ILE A 41 -4.33 -8.75 -7.29
C ILE A 41 -4.27 -9.53 -8.60
N VAL A 42 -4.91 -10.69 -8.61
CA VAL A 42 -5.15 -11.49 -9.81
C VAL A 42 -6.65 -11.58 -10.03
N ALA A 43 -7.07 -11.44 -11.28
CA ALA A 43 -8.47 -11.57 -11.67
C ALA A 43 -8.58 -12.37 -12.96
N ASP A 44 -9.66 -13.12 -13.11
CA ASP A 44 -10.08 -13.68 -14.37
C ASP A 44 -11.18 -12.81 -15.00
N ALA A 45 -11.20 -12.76 -16.34
CA ALA A 45 -12.25 -12.05 -17.07
C ALA A 45 -12.44 -12.60 -18.49
N PRO A 46 -13.68 -12.58 -19.01
CA PRO A 46 -13.93 -12.89 -20.42
C PRO A 46 -13.51 -11.71 -21.31
N LEU A 47 -13.31 -11.96 -22.62
CA LEU A 47 -12.87 -10.93 -23.57
C LEU A 47 -13.80 -9.72 -23.58
N GLU A 48 -15.11 -9.94 -23.43
CA GLU A 48 -16.12 -8.90 -23.49
C GLU A 48 -16.09 -7.96 -22.28
N ASP A 49 -15.42 -8.33 -21.18
CA ASP A 49 -15.19 -7.45 -20.02
C ASP A 49 -13.91 -6.62 -20.18
N LEU A 50 -13.04 -6.96 -21.12
CA LEU A 50 -11.74 -6.32 -21.27
C LEU A 50 -11.77 -5.17 -22.28
N GLU A 51 -11.01 -4.13 -21.95
CA GLU A 51 -10.67 -3.04 -22.85
C GLU A 51 -9.16 -2.83 -22.81
N GLN A 52 -8.52 -2.92 -23.97
CA GLN A 52 -7.09 -2.66 -24.10
C GLN A 52 -6.83 -1.17 -23.98
N ILE A 53 -5.85 -0.80 -23.19
CA ILE A 53 -5.41 0.59 -23.06
C ILE A 53 -4.01 0.76 -23.63
N ASP A 54 -3.76 1.92 -24.22
CA ASP A 54 -2.44 2.38 -24.63
C ASP A 54 -1.63 2.89 -23.42
N GLU A 55 -0.31 2.96 -23.58
CA GLU A 55 0.60 3.40 -22.52
C GLU A 55 0.28 4.82 -22.02
N ASP A 56 -0.30 5.67 -22.85
CA ASP A 56 -0.69 7.04 -22.47
C ASP A 56 -1.96 7.09 -21.59
N SER A 57 -2.85 6.10 -21.69
CA SER A 57 -4.08 6.01 -20.87
C SER A 57 -3.87 5.30 -19.52
N LEU A 58 -2.68 4.75 -19.27
CA LEU A 58 -2.29 4.13 -17.98
C LEU A 58 -2.58 5.03 -16.77
N GLY A 59 -2.39 6.35 -16.93
CA GLY A 59 -2.64 7.30 -15.86
C GLY A 59 -4.11 7.50 -15.53
N ILE A 60 -5.04 7.22 -16.45
CA ILE A 60 -6.48 7.51 -16.25
C ILE A 60 -7.09 6.54 -15.24
N SER A 61 -6.82 5.25 -15.36
CA SER A 61 -7.27 4.24 -14.39
C SER A 61 -6.65 4.51 -13.01
N ASP A 62 -5.36 4.84 -12.96
CA ASP A 62 -4.71 5.27 -11.71
C ASP A 62 -5.42 6.49 -11.10
N ILE A 63 -5.83 7.49 -11.91
CA ILE A 63 -6.63 8.63 -11.43
C ILE A 63 -7.99 8.18 -10.87
N VAL A 64 -8.69 7.28 -11.55
CA VAL A 64 -10.01 6.77 -11.12
C VAL A 64 -9.89 6.00 -9.81
N PHE A 65 -8.92 5.10 -9.70
CA PHE A 65 -8.62 4.37 -8.47
C PHE A 65 -8.27 5.32 -7.34
N ASN A 66 -7.33 6.24 -7.58
CA ASN A 66 -6.92 7.23 -6.58
C ASN A 66 -8.09 8.09 -6.09
N ARG A 67 -9.05 8.43 -6.96
CA ARG A 67 -10.27 9.14 -6.55
C ARG A 67 -11.10 8.32 -5.56
N LYS A 68 -11.37 7.03 -5.87
CA LYS A 68 -12.10 6.12 -4.96
C LYS A 68 -11.38 5.95 -3.61
N VAL A 69 -10.04 5.81 -3.65
CA VAL A 69 -9.19 5.74 -2.45
C VAL A 69 -9.31 7.02 -1.62
N ASN A 70 -9.18 8.19 -2.26
CA ASN A 70 -9.29 9.49 -1.58
C ASN A 70 -10.67 9.74 -0.96
N GLU A 71 -11.75 9.29 -1.60
CA GLU A 71 -13.10 9.36 -1.01
C GLU A 71 -13.21 8.49 0.25
N SER A 72 -12.68 7.27 0.20
CA SER A 72 -12.66 6.36 1.35
C SER A 72 -11.88 6.95 2.53
N ILE A 73 -10.71 7.55 2.26
CA ILE A 73 -9.89 8.26 3.25
C ILE A 73 -10.67 9.42 3.87
N LYS A 74 -11.32 10.26 3.06
CA LYS A 74 -12.14 11.38 3.55
C LYS A 74 -13.23 10.89 4.49
N ASN A 75 -13.90 9.80 4.15
CA ASN A 75 -14.95 9.21 4.99
C ASN A 75 -14.39 8.73 6.33
N ILE A 76 -13.23 8.08 6.34
CA ILE A 76 -12.54 7.65 7.57
C ILE A 76 -12.19 8.87 8.45
N ILE A 77 -11.61 9.92 7.88
CA ILE A 77 -11.27 11.13 8.64
C ILE A 77 -12.52 11.80 9.24
N ASN A 78 -13.59 11.91 8.45
CA ASN A 78 -14.84 12.50 8.90
C ASN A 78 -15.49 11.69 10.04
N SER A 79 -15.40 10.36 9.98
CA SER A 79 -15.89 9.47 11.04
C SER A 79 -15.10 9.62 12.35
N ARG A 80 -13.78 9.80 12.27
CA ARG A 80 -12.89 10.03 13.42
C ARG A 80 -13.16 11.37 14.09
N ASN A 81 -13.41 12.42 13.29
CA ASN A 81 -13.72 13.75 13.81
C ASN A 81 -15.10 13.81 14.49
N SER A 82 -16.09 13.07 13.98
CA SER A 82 -17.44 13.03 14.55
C SER A 82 -17.47 12.35 15.93
N SER A 83 -16.62 11.33 16.14
CA SER A 83 -16.49 10.63 17.42
C SER A 83 -15.84 11.47 18.53
N ASN A 84 -15.10 12.52 18.18
CA ASN A 84 -14.42 13.41 19.12
C ASN A 84 -15.28 14.60 19.59
N ASN A 85 -16.43 14.87 18.96
CA ASN A 85 -17.27 16.03 19.26
C ASN A 85 -18.15 15.88 20.52
N THR A 86 -18.28 14.68 21.10
CA THR A 86 -19.06 14.48 22.34
C THR A 86 -18.28 14.80 23.63
N LYS A 87 -16.99 15.18 23.55
CA LYS A 87 -16.12 15.34 24.73
C LYS A 87 -15.46 16.71 24.96
N ARG A 88 -15.81 17.78 24.24
CA ARG A 88 -15.18 19.10 24.47
C ARG A 88 -16.14 20.17 24.99
N TYR A 89 -16.06 20.35 26.31
CA TYR A 89 -16.50 21.51 27.06
C TYR A 89 -15.95 22.83 26.48
N LYS A 90 -16.80 23.86 26.58
CA LYS A 90 -16.57 25.28 26.31
C LYS A 90 -15.18 25.77 26.73
N ASN A 91 -14.52 26.54 25.86
CA ASN A 91 -14.05 27.89 26.20
C ASN A 91 -13.51 28.62 24.95
N ASN A 92 -14.24 29.67 24.56
CA ASN A 92 -13.78 30.68 23.59
C ASN A 92 -12.79 31.62 24.27
N ARG A 93 -11.67 31.92 23.61
CA ARG A 93 -11.04 33.25 23.61
C ARG A 93 -10.05 33.39 22.46
N ASP A 94 -10.43 34.28 21.55
CA ASP A 94 -9.65 35.13 20.66
C ASP A 94 -8.11 34.95 20.58
N ARG A 95 -7.57 34.89 19.35
CA ARG A 95 -6.85 36.05 18.75
C ARG A 95 -6.41 35.85 17.29
N LYS A 96 -6.42 37.01 16.61
CA LYS A 96 -6.17 37.36 15.20
C LYS A 96 -4.74 37.11 14.67
N ASN A 97 -4.69 36.88 13.33
CA ASN A 97 -3.75 37.33 12.27
C ASN A 97 -2.23 37.33 12.51
N VAL A 98 -1.44 36.81 11.54
CA VAL A 98 -0.40 37.54 10.76
C VAL A 98 0.00 36.74 9.49
N LYS A 99 0.40 37.51 8.45
CA LYS A 99 0.67 37.21 7.04
C LYS A 99 1.98 36.44 6.74
N ALA A 100 1.92 35.77 5.59
CA ALA A 100 2.93 35.43 4.57
C ALA A 100 4.39 35.94 4.71
N ASN A 101 5.34 35.06 4.34
CA ASN A 101 6.54 35.47 3.61
C ASN A 101 7.08 34.38 2.67
N ARG A 102 7.67 34.83 1.55
CA ARG A 102 8.21 34.07 0.41
C ARG A 102 9.72 33.78 0.56
N GLU A 103 10.23 32.98 -0.39
CA GLU A 103 11.62 32.79 -0.86
C GLU A 103 12.35 31.54 -0.32
N THR A 104 13.14 30.75 -1.07
CA THR A 104 13.73 30.84 -2.42
C THR A 104 14.12 29.43 -2.92
N LYS A 105 14.20 29.26 -4.26
CA LYS A 105 14.60 28.03 -4.96
C LYS A 105 16.11 27.87 -5.05
N SER A 106 16.61 26.64 -4.90
CA SER A 106 17.92 26.19 -5.35
C SER A 106 17.76 24.94 -6.24
N LYS A 107 18.27 25.01 -7.47
CA LYS A 107 18.25 23.94 -8.49
C LYS A 107 19.47 23.03 -8.32
N ARG A 108 19.28 21.71 -8.39
CA ARG A 108 20.32 20.76 -8.80
C ARG A 108 19.73 19.73 -9.76
N ASN A 109 20.37 19.61 -10.93
CA ASN A 109 20.05 18.68 -11.99
C ASN A 109 20.71 17.33 -11.71
N SER A 110 19.94 16.24 -11.84
CA SER A 110 20.46 14.91 -12.18
C SER A 110 19.51 14.27 -13.19
N ARG A 111 20.08 13.66 -14.22
CA ARG A 111 19.40 13.13 -15.40
C ARG A 111 18.46 11.98 -15.02
N GLU A 112 17.16 12.23 -15.06
CA GLU A 112 16.11 11.20 -15.00
C GLU A 112 15.71 10.75 -16.41
N SER A 113 15.42 9.46 -16.55
CA SER A 113 14.92 8.81 -17.77
C SER A 113 13.57 9.39 -18.19
N GLU A 114 13.28 9.40 -19.50
CA GLU A 114 12.03 9.98 -20.06
C GLU A 114 10.76 9.34 -19.50
N THR A 115 10.81 8.10 -19.05
CA THR A 115 9.71 7.38 -18.38
C THR A 115 9.38 7.99 -17.00
N ALA A 116 10.39 8.43 -16.24
CA ALA A 116 10.19 9.10 -14.95
C ALA A 116 9.62 10.52 -15.11
N LYS A 117 9.97 11.21 -16.21
CA LYS A 117 9.50 12.57 -16.51
C LYS A 117 8.00 12.63 -16.83
N ASN A 118 7.47 11.59 -17.48
CA ASN A 118 6.04 11.52 -17.81
C ASN A 118 5.20 11.24 -16.55
N TYR A 119 5.65 10.34 -15.68
CA TYR A 119 4.96 10.00 -14.43
C TYR A 119 4.93 11.19 -13.43
N ASP A 120 6.02 11.94 -13.31
CA ASP A 120 6.10 13.13 -12.44
C ASP A 120 5.24 14.31 -12.94
N ARG A 121 4.92 14.35 -14.25
CA ARG A 121 4.03 15.36 -14.84
C ARG A 121 2.56 15.10 -14.51
N ASP A 122 2.16 13.84 -14.41
CA ASP A 122 0.78 13.45 -14.06
C ASP A 122 0.49 13.58 -12.57
N LEU A 123 1.49 13.31 -11.72
CA LEU A 123 1.44 13.63 -10.28
C LEU A 123 1.29 15.14 -10.01
N LYS A 124 1.83 16.01 -10.88
CA LYS A 124 1.74 17.48 -10.73
C LYS A 124 0.38 18.08 -11.11
N LYS A 125 -0.50 17.35 -11.80
CA LYS A 125 -1.88 17.78 -12.08
C LYS A 125 -2.85 17.47 -10.93
N ILE A 126 -2.38 16.77 -9.90
CA ILE A 126 -3.11 16.47 -8.67
C ILE A 126 -3.28 17.77 -7.87
N LYS A 127 -4.44 18.44 -8.01
CA LYS A 127 -4.89 19.43 -7.02
C LYS A 127 -5.67 18.71 -5.92
N ILE A 128 -4.94 18.17 -4.94
CA ILE A 128 -5.53 17.88 -3.63
C ILE A 128 -5.59 19.21 -2.88
N THR A 129 -6.78 19.55 -2.38
CA THR A 129 -6.97 20.67 -1.47
C THR A 129 -6.03 20.49 -0.29
N THR A 130 -5.03 21.37 -0.18
CA THR A 130 -4.19 21.47 1.01
C THR A 130 -5.09 21.71 2.20
N ILE A 131 -4.94 20.88 3.24
CA ILE A 131 -5.63 21.02 4.51
C ILE A 131 -5.28 22.41 5.05
N ASP A 132 -6.25 23.33 5.04
CA ASP A 132 -6.09 24.63 5.68
C ASP A 132 -6.11 24.36 7.19
N SER A 133 -4.93 24.45 7.80
CA SER A 133 -4.67 24.20 9.22
C SER A 133 -5.19 25.34 10.09
N SER A 134 -6.49 25.59 10.01
CA SER A 134 -7.17 26.66 10.76
C SER A 134 -8.49 26.22 11.38
N ASP A 135 -8.54 25.03 12.02
CA ASP A 135 -9.16 24.99 13.35
C ASP A 135 -8.88 23.70 14.14
N SER A 136 -8.49 23.90 15.40
CA SER A 136 -8.34 22.92 16.49
C SER A 136 -7.21 21.86 16.40
N MET A 137 -6.28 21.98 17.34
CA MET A 137 -5.18 21.05 17.62
C MET A 137 -5.69 19.66 18.01
N VAL A 138 -5.75 18.73 17.06
CA VAL A 138 -5.53 17.30 17.33
C VAL A 138 -4.06 17.03 17.03
N PHE A 139 -3.21 17.25 18.04
CA PHE A 139 -1.78 16.96 17.97
C PHE A 139 -1.54 15.45 18.18
N SER A 140 -2.25 14.60 17.44
CA SER A 140 -1.85 13.20 17.31
C SER A 140 -0.63 13.20 16.41
N ARG A 141 0.57 12.93 16.96
CA ARG A 141 1.68 12.52 16.11
C ARG A 141 1.25 11.18 15.47
N PRO A 142 1.00 11.11 14.15
CA PRO A 142 0.69 9.83 13.54
C PRO A 142 1.87 8.89 13.83
N GLY A 143 1.55 7.66 14.26
CA GLY A 143 2.57 6.65 14.52
C GLY A 143 3.47 6.45 13.30
N LYS A 144 4.73 6.13 13.54
CA LYS A 144 5.72 5.85 12.50
C LYS A 144 5.54 4.42 12.01
N ILE A 145 5.44 4.26 10.70
CA ILE A 145 5.37 2.96 10.04
C ILE A 145 6.78 2.56 9.56
N LEU A 146 7.16 1.31 9.80
CA LEU A 146 8.21 0.63 9.06
C LEU A 146 7.55 -0.35 8.08
N HIS A 147 7.73 -0.16 6.78
CA HIS A 147 7.25 -1.08 5.76
C HIS A 147 8.42 -1.78 5.08
N ILE A 148 8.48 -3.10 5.20
CA ILE A 148 9.42 -3.97 4.50
C ILE A 148 8.66 -4.78 3.46
N ASP A 149 9.12 -4.75 2.21
CA ASP A 149 8.55 -5.58 1.13
C ASP A 149 9.69 -6.27 0.34
N GLY A 150 9.44 -7.50 -0.13
CA GLY A 150 10.32 -8.20 -1.07
C GLY A 150 10.31 -7.60 -2.49
N ASP A 151 9.32 -6.78 -2.81
CA ASP A 151 9.12 -6.12 -4.11
C ASP A 151 9.31 -4.60 -4.01
N ALA A 152 10.30 -4.09 -4.75
CA ALA A 152 10.62 -2.67 -4.78
C ALA A 152 9.51 -1.81 -5.41
N THR A 153 8.83 -2.31 -6.44
CA THR A 153 7.81 -1.58 -7.17
C THR A 153 6.56 -1.44 -6.32
N TYR A 154 6.10 -2.52 -5.68
CA TYR A 154 4.95 -2.44 -4.77
C TYR A 154 5.25 -1.56 -3.54
N LEU A 155 6.46 -1.66 -2.96
CA LEU A 155 6.82 -0.79 -1.85
C LEU A 155 6.77 0.68 -2.24
N ASP A 156 7.29 1.07 -3.41
CA ASP A 156 7.27 2.46 -3.86
C ASP A 156 5.84 3.00 -4.00
N VAL A 157 4.91 2.19 -4.52
CA VAL A 157 3.48 2.54 -4.58
C VAL A 157 2.90 2.75 -3.18
N CYS A 158 3.15 1.84 -2.23
CA CYS A 158 2.68 1.99 -0.85
C CYS A 158 3.24 3.24 -0.16
N ILE A 159 4.54 3.51 -0.32
CA ILE A 159 5.20 4.68 0.26
C ILE A 159 4.63 5.98 -0.29
N LYS A 160 4.29 6.05 -1.60
CA LYS A 160 3.62 7.22 -2.18
C LYS A 160 2.26 7.47 -1.53
N VAL A 161 1.46 6.42 -1.32
CA VAL A 161 0.15 6.54 -0.65
C VAL A 161 0.30 7.00 0.80
N TYR A 162 1.22 6.42 1.57
CA TYR A 162 1.49 6.88 2.95
C TYR A 162 1.88 8.36 3.00
N LYS A 163 2.75 8.82 2.09
CA LYS A 163 3.18 10.22 2.02
C LYS A 163 2.04 11.17 1.64
N GLN A 164 1.16 10.77 0.71
CA GLN A 164 -0.05 11.54 0.39
C GLN A 164 -0.97 11.72 1.60
N LEU A 165 -0.98 10.73 2.49
CA LEU A 165 -1.72 10.76 3.76
C LEU A 165 -0.99 11.48 4.90
N SER A 166 0.18 12.06 4.64
CA SER A 166 1.05 12.67 5.67
C SER A 166 1.42 11.70 6.80
N ILE A 167 1.51 10.40 6.50
CA ILE A 167 1.95 9.36 7.44
C ILE A 167 3.48 9.27 7.39
N ASN A 168 4.10 9.19 8.57
CA ASN A 168 5.54 9.00 8.68
C ASN A 168 5.87 7.53 8.41
N VAL A 169 6.61 7.26 7.33
CA VAL A 169 6.96 5.89 6.94
C VAL A 169 8.43 5.77 6.55
N VAL A 170 9.05 4.66 6.95
CA VAL A 170 10.34 4.19 6.46
C VAL A 170 10.11 2.92 5.64
N GLY A 171 10.51 2.93 4.37
CA GLY A 171 10.42 1.77 3.48
C GLY A 171 11.77 1.09 3.30
N LYS A 172 11.83 -0.25 3.39
CA LYS A 172 13.03 -1.05 3.06
C LYS A 172 12.67 -2.21 2.13
N VAL A 173 13.39 -2.34 1.01
CA VAL A 173 13.25 -3.50 0.11
C VAL A 173 14.15 -4.62 0.61
N ILE A 174 13.56 -5.72 1.08
CA ILE A 174 14.31 -6.86 1.63
C ILE A 174 13.65 -8.16 1.15
N PRO A 175 14.38 -9.04 0.44
CA PRO A 175 13.87 -10.36 0.04
C PRO A 175 13.33 -11.12 1.25
N GLU A 176 12.23 -11.86 1.07
CA GLU A 176 11.51 -12.52 2.16
C GLU A 176 12.43 -13.39 3.01
N SER A 177 13.35 -14.12 2.37
CA SER A 177 14.32 -14.98 3.05
C SER A 177 15.29 -14.25 3.99
N LYS A 178 15.49 -12.94 3.80
CA LYS A 178 16.41 -12.12 4.60
C LYS A 178 15.69 -11.24 5.63
N GLN A 179 14.36 -11.13 5.54
CA GLN A 179 13.59 -10.31 6.47
C GLN A 179 13.82 -10.72 7.95
N PRO A 180 13.82 -12.01 8.33
CA PRO A 180 14.03 -12.40 9.73
C PRO A 180 15.40 -11.99 10.31
N GLU A 181 16.43 -11.95 9.47
CA GLU A 181 17.80 -11.63 9.87
C GLU A 181 17.98 -10.14 10.17
N GLU A 182 17.28 -9.28 9.42
CA GLU A 182 17.46 -7.83 9.45
C GLU A 182 16.41 -7.12 10.32
N ILE A 183 15.20 -7.69 10.47
CA ILE A 183 14.02 -6.99 10.98
C ILE A 183 14.22 -6.37 12.38
N VAL A 184 14.83 -7.10 13.30
CA VAL A 184 15.04 -6.64 14.68
C VAL A 184 16.02 -5.47 14.73
N ASN A 185 17.08 -5.50 13.92
CA ASN A 185 18.06 -4.41 13.86
C ASN A 185 17.42 -3.14 13.30
N ILE A 186 16.59 -3.27 12.27
CA ILE A 186 15.89 -2.15 11.65
C ILE A 186 14.87 -1.55 12.61
N VAL A 187 14.08 -2.36 13.33
CA VAL A 187 13.11 -1.85 14.31
C VAL A 187 13.80 -1.10 15.45
N LYS A 188 14.94 -1.57 15.94
CA LYS A 188 15.74 -0.87 16.96
C LYS A 188 16.24 0.51 16.49
N GLU A 189 16.61 0.61 15.21
CA GLU A 189 17.07 1.87 14.59
C GLU A 189 15.90 2.83 14.33
N VAL A 190 14.84 2.33 13.69
CA VAL A 190 13.72 3.14 13.19
C VAL A 190 12.78 3.54 14.32
N LYS A 191 12.59 2.67 15.32
CA LYS A 191 11.59 2.78 16.40
C LYS A 191 10.19 3.10 15.84
N PRO A 192 9.60 2.18 15.04
CA PRO A 192 8.25 2.33 14.54
C PRO A 192 7.20 1.96 15.60
N ASP A 193 5.98 2.46 15.43
CA ASP A 193 4.79 2.03 16.18
C ASP A 193 4.07 0.89 15.43
N ILE A 194 4.21 0.85 14.09
CA ILE A 194 3.61 -0.18 13.23
C ILE A 194 4.69 -0.74 12.30
N VAL A 195 4.78 -2.06 12.22
CA VAL A 195 5.62 -2.78 11.26
C VAL A 195 4.72 -3.49 10.26
N VAL A 196 5.02 -3.30 8.97
CA VAL A 196 4.35 -3.99 7.85
C VAL A 196 5.40 -4.83 7.14
N ILE A 197 5.25 -6.16 7.15
CA ILE A 197 6.18 -7.13 6.57
C ILE A 197 5.46 -7.85 5.43
N THR A 198 5.79 -7.50 4.19
CA THR A 198 5.11 -8.02 3.02
C THR A 198 6.09 -8.57 1.99
N GLY A 199 5.55 -9.21 0.97
CA GLY A 199 6.34 -9.76 -0.13
C GLY A 199 5.49 -10.70 -0.99
N HIS A 200 6.13 -11.68 -1.58
CA HIS A 200 5.48 -12.75 -2.32
C HIS A 200 5.33 -13.99 -1.45
N ASP A 201 4.29 -14.76 -1.71
CA ASP A 201 4.17 -16.11 -1.21
C ASP A 201 3.44 -16.96 -2.24
N GLY A 202 3.36 -18.25 -1.99
CA GLY A 202 2.62 -19.17 -2.83
C GLY A 202 2.51 -20.52 -2.17
N VAL A 203 1.34 -21.12 -2.30
CA VAL A 203 1.05 -22.47 -1.82
C VAL A 203 1.33 -23.49 -2.92
N ALA A 204 1.90 -24.64 -2.56
CA ALA A 204 2.11 -25.74 -3.48
C ALA A 204 0.77 -26.26 -4.06
N LYS A 205 0.82 -26.81 -5.29
CA LYS A 205 -0.38 -27.36 -5.95
C LYS A 205 -0.82 -28.66 -5.26
N GLY A 206 -2.14 -28.82 -5.08
CA GLY A 206 -2.72 -30.06 -4.55
C GLY A 206 -2.59 -30.25 -3.04
N VAL A 207 -2.26 -29.18 -2.31
CA VAL A 207 -2.18 -29.19 -0.86
C VAL A 207 -3.56 -29.43 -0.24
N LYS A 208 -3.63 -30.39 0.68
CA LYS A 208 -4.83 -30.67 1.48
C LYS A 208 -4.73 -30.08 2.88
N ASP A 209 -3.50 -29.96 3.39
CA ASP A 209 -3.21 -29.41 4.70
C ASP A 209 -2.64 -27.99 4.57
N TYR A 210 -3.52 -27.01 4.76
CA TYR A 210 -3.17 -25.58 4.71
C TYR A 210 -2.55 -25.08 6.03
N PHE A 211 -2.46 -25.93 7.06
CA PHE A 211 -1.79 -25.59 8.33
C PHE A 211 -0.30 -25.93 8.31
N ASP A 212 0.15 -26.79 7.38
CA ASP A 212 1.58 -27.09 7.23
C ASP A 212 2.32 -25.98 6.48
N LEU A 213 3.12 -25.23 7.22
CA LEU A 213 4.01 -24.17 6.75
C LEU A 213 4.97 -24.59 5.62
N ASN A 214 5.33 -25.88 5.52
CA ASN A 214 6.23 -26.36 4.47
C ASN A 214 5.59 -26.34 3.08
N ASN A 215 4.26 -26.24 3.01
CA ASN A 215 3.53 -26.11 1.74
C ASN A 215 3.59 -24.70 1.13
N TYR A 216 4.19 -23.75 1.84
CA TYR A 216 4.26 -22.36 1.45
C TYR A 216 5.69 -21.96 1.13
N ARG A 217 5.86 -21.16 0.08
CA ARG A 217 7.19 -20.74 -0.38
C ARG A 217 7.90 -19.85 0.63
N ASN A 218 7.19 -18.87 1.17
CA ASN A 218 7.75 -17.78 1.97
C ASN A 218 7.06 -17.58 3.33
N SER A 219 5.91 -18.20 3.62
CA SER A 219 5.20 -18.04 4.91
C SER A 219 6.12 -18.24 6.13
N LYS A 220 7.05 -19.19 6.06
CA LYS A 220 8.03 -19.43 7.13
C LYS A 220 8.88 -18.21 7.49
N TYR A 221 9.20 -17.35 6.52
CA TYR A 221 9.98 -16.14 6.77
C TYR A 221 9.14 -15.04 7.40
N PHE A 222 7.85 -14.93 7.04
CA PHE A 222 6.93 -14.01 7.71
C PHE A 222 6.72 -14.44 9.17
N VAL A 223 6.47 -15.73 9.40
CA VAL A 223 6.37 -16.31 10.75
C VAL A 223 7.63 -16.04 11.58
N ASP A 224 8.81 -16.37 11.06
CA ASP A 224 10.08 -16.14 11.78
C ASP A 224 10.31 -14.64 12.06
N SER A 225 9.98 -13.75 11.11
CA SER A 225 10.09 -12.31 11.33
C SER A 225 9.15 -11.80 12.43
N VAL A 226 7.90 -12.27 12.47
CA VAL A 226 6.92 -11.92 13.50
C VAL A 226 7.37 -12.44 14.86
N SER A 227 7.77 -13.71 14.95
CA SER A 227 8.25 -14.31 16.20
C SER A 227 9.44 -13.54 16.78
N ARG A 228 10.44 -13.20 15.96
CA ARG A 228 11.60 -12.41 16.40
C ARG A 228 11.24 -10.99 16.86
N LEU A 229 10.20 -10.40 16.27
CA LEU A 229 9.69 -9.11 16.71
C LEU A 229 8.93 -9.21 18.03
N ARG A 230 8.19 -10.31 18.27
CA ARG A 230 7.53 -10.56 19.55
C ARG A 230 8.49 -10.93 20.66
N ASP A 231 9.61 -11.57 20.34
CA ASP A 231 10.73 -11.74 21.27
C ASP A 231 11.38 -10.39 21.66
N TYR A 232 11.34 -9.40 20.75
CA TYR A 232 11.86 -8.05 20.99
C TYR A 232 10.86 -7.16 21.73
N GLU A 233 9.60 -7.13 21.30
CA GLU A 233 8.49 -6.39 21.91
C GLU A 233 7.23 -7.29 21.98
N PRO A 234 6.99 -7.95 23.13
CA PRO A 234 5.87 -8.86 23.31
C PRO A 234 4.50 -8.18 23.33
N ASN A 235 4.43 -6.87 23.64
CA ASN A 235 3.15 -6.18 23.79
C ASN A 235 2.58 -5.77 22.41
N TYR A 236 1.35 -6.22 22.14
CA TYR A 236 0.63 -5.96 20.89
C TYR A 236 0.23 -4.49 20.71
N ASP A 237 0.08 -3.75 21.81
CA ASP A 237 -0.29 -2.33 21.77
C ASP A 237 0.93 -1.42 21.55
N ASP A 238 2.12 -1.87 21.98
CA ASP A 238 3.37 -1.10 21.86
C ASP A 238 4.04 -1.27 20.48
N LEU A 239 3.85 -2.43 19.85
CA LEU A 239 4.29 -2.69 18.48
C LEU A 239 3.23 -3.48 17.70
N VAL A 240 2.55 -2.79 16.79
CA VAL A 240 1.57 -3.42 15.89
C VAL A 240 2.30 -4.03 14.69
N ILE A 241 2.02 -5.29 14.38
CA ILE A 241 2.72 -6.03 13.31
C ILE A 241 1.69 -6.59 12.33
N TYR A 242 1.74 -6.12 11.07
CA TYR A 242 1.02 -6.73 9.96
C TYR A 242 2.01 -7.49 9.09
N ALA A 243 1.76 -8.77 8.82
CA ALA A 243 2.67 -9.59 8.03
C ALA A 243 1.95 -10.51 7.06
N GLY A 244 2.60 -10.77 5.93
CA GLY A 244 2.18 -11.78 4.96
C GLY A 244 2.12 -11.29 3.52
N ALA A 245 1.67 -12.18 2.66
CA ALA A 245 1.46 -11.94 1.25
C ALA A 245 0.18 -12.65 0.77
N CYS A 246 -0.14 -12.52 -0.52
CA CYS A 246 -1.19 -13.32 -1.13
C CYS A 246 -0.90 -14.81 -0.92
N GLN A 247 -1.92 -15.58 -0.52
CA GLN A 247 -1.82 -17.02 -0.29
C GLN A 247 -0.88 -17.44 0.85
N SER A 248 -0.50 -16.54 1.75
CA SER A 248 0.24 -16.92 2.95
C SER A 248 -0.60 -17.78 3.89
N CYS A 249 0.07 -18.57 4.72
CA CYS A 249 -0.54 -19.25 5.86
C CYS A 249 -0.84 -18.23 6.97
N TYR A 250 -1.98 -17.53 6.86
CA TYR A 250 -2.34 -16.46 7.79
C TYR A 250 -2.48 -16.93 9.23
N GLU A 251 -3.03 -18.14 9.44
CA GLU A 251 -3.17 -18.74 10.77
C GLU A 251 -1.82 -18.83 11.48
N ALA A 252 -0.80 -19.37 10.81
CA ALA A 252 0.54 -19.48 11.38
C ALA A 252 1.19 -18.10 11.67
N ILE A 253 0.89 -17.08 10.84
CA ILE A 253 1.40 -15.72 11.03
C ILE A 253 0.71 -15.05 12.24
N LEU A 254 -0.60 -15.26 12.42
CA LEU A 254 -1.36 -14.78 13.56
C LEU A 254 -0.91 -15.49 14.86
N ASP A 255 -0.71 -16.81 14.80
CA ASP A 255 -0.20 -17.62 15.93
C ASP A 255 1.22 -17.19 16.34
N ALA A 256 2.04 -16.72 15.40
CA ALA A 256 3.36 -16.15 15.69
C ALA A 256 3.29 -14.77 16.39
N GLY A 257 2.13 -14.12 16.30
CA GLY A 257 1.80 -12.91 17.05
C GLY A 257 1.60 -11.65 16.21
N ALA A 258 1.25 -11.80 14.93
CA ALA A 258 0.78 -10.67 14.12
C ALA A 258 -0.59 -10.15 14.62
N ASN A 259 -0.91 -8.91 14.25
CA ASN A 259 -2.17 -8.21 14.55
C ASN A 259 -3.21 -8.37 13.43
#